data_AF-A0A949G290-F1
#
_entry.id   AF-A0A949G290-F1
#
_cell.length_a   1.000
_cell.length_b   1.000
_cell.length_c   1.000
_cell.angle_alpha   90.00
_cell.angle_beta   90.00
_cell.angle_gamma   90.00
#
_symmetry.space_group_name_H-M   'P 1'
#
loop_
_entity.id
_entity.type
_entity.pdbx_description
1 polymer ?
#
loop_
_entity_poly.entity_id
_entity_poly.type
_entity_poly.pdbx_seq_one_letter_code
_entity_poly.pdbx_strand_id
1 'polypeptide(L)'
;MPQFQIEGEAEVFDAAEEIDVHGEIARYSFVTAEKSAGDDKTVIITTVDPKDLGEFEGLLFQIDINEEEDLVILRQVQMFFWPWEDDEEFEGVESPEDEADLA
;
A
#
# COMPACT_ATOMS: atom_id res chain seq x y z
N MET A 1 11.03 22.63 5.52
CA MET A 1 10.79 21.18 5.30
C MET A 1 9.31 21.04 4.99
N PRO A 2 8.93 20.21 4.00
CA PRO A 2 7.52 19.96 3.72
C PRO A 2 6.84 19.46 4.98
N GLN A 3 5.60 19.86 5.18
CA GLN A 3 4.82 19.42 6.33
C GLN A 3 4.27 18.02 6.05
N PHE A 4 4.41 17.10 7.00
CA PHE A 4 3.85 15.76 6.90
C PHE A 4 2.53 15.66 7.67
N GLN A 5 1.51 15.12 7.02
CA GLN A 5 0.22 14.79 7.64
C GLN A 5 0.01 13.28 7.57
N ILE A 6 -0.26 12.65 8.71
CA ILE A 6 -0.53 11.22 8.78
C ILE A 6 -2.04 11.00 8.83
N GLU A 7 -2.58 10.26 7.89
CA GLU A 7 -3.99 9.87 7.85
C GLU A 7 -4.09 8.36 8.10
N GLY A 8 -4.31 7.98 9.36
CA GLY A 8 -4.44 6.59 9.78
C GLY A 8 -4.22 6.38 11.28
N GLU A 9 -4.37 5.14 11.73
CA GLU A 9 -4.01 4.68 13.08
C GLU A 9 -2.61 4.06 13.02
N ALA A 10 -1.60 4.91 13.18
CA ALA A 10 -0.20 4.52 13.08
C ALA A 10 0.60 4.97 14.30
N GLU A 11 0.63 4.12 15.34
CA GLU A 11 1.29 4.37 16.64
C GLU A 11 2.79 4.70 16.51
N VAL A 12 3.41 4.34 15.39
CA VAL A 12 4.80 4.68 15.06
C VAL A 12 5.04 6.19 15.04
N PHE A 13 4.02 6.99 14.68
CA PHE A 13 4.13 8.44 14.57
C PHE A 13 3.75 9.20 15.86
N ASP A 14 3.14 8.55 16.86
CA ASP A 14 2.62 9.23 18.06
C ASP A 14 3.70 9.94 18.89
N ALA A 15 4.92 9.38 18.88
CA ALA A 15 6.08 9.94 19.58
C ALA A 15 7.11 10.54 18.63
N ALA A 16 6.79 10.64 17.33
CA ALA A 16 7.73 11.09 16.31
C ALA A 16 7.94 12.62 16.39
N GLU A 17 9.18 13.03 16.65
CA GLU A 17 9.61 14.44 16.54
C GLU A 17 10.27 14.71 15.17
N GLU A 18 10.82 13.67 14.53
CA GLU A 18 11.54 13.78 13.26
C GLU A 18 11.13 12.65 12.30
N ILE A 19 11.07 12.99 11.01
CA ILE A 19 10.83 12.02 9.92
C ILE A 19 12.05 12.03 9.02
N ASP A 20 12.70 10.87 8.92
CA ASP A 20 13.81 10.64 8.01
C ASP A 20 13.33 9.84 6.81
N VAL A 21 13.58 10.33 5.60
CA VAL A 21 13.06 9.74 4.36
C VAL A 21 14.21 9.08 3.62
N HIS A 22 14.17 7.75 3.52
CA HIS A 22 15.16 6.94 2.83
C HIS A 22 14.65 6.59 1.43
N GLY A 23 15.15 7.32 0.44
CA GLY A 23 14.80 7.15 -0.97
C GLY A 23 14.11 8.38 -1.56
N GLU A 24 13.58 8.23 -2.76
CA GLU A 24 12.83 9.28 -3.45
C GLU A 24 11.33 9.04 -3.29
N ILE A 25 10.66 9.94 -2.57
CA ILE A 25 9.20 9.91 -2.42
C ILE A 25 8.54 10.60 -3.60
N ALA A 26 7.50 9.96 -4.17
CA ALA A 26 6.73 10.50 -5.27
C ALA A 26 5.23 10.42 -4.95
N ARG A 27 4.41 11.26 -5.58
CA ARG A 27 2.96 11.14 -5.44
C ARG A 27 2.52 9.74 -5.86
N TYR A 28 1.68 9.12 -5.04
CA TYR A 28 1.17 7.75 -5.18
C TYR A 28 2.18 6.62 -4.96
N SER A 29 3.44 6.91 -4.57
CA SER A 29 4.35 5.85 -4.16
C SER A 29 3.92 5.22 -2.83
N PHE A 30 4.24 3.95 -2.65
CA PHE A 30 4.04 3.28 -1.37
C PHE A 30 5.29 3.40 -0.51
N VAL A 31 5.08 3.57 0.78
CA VAL A 31 6.17 3.62 1.76
C VAL A 31 5.81 2.83 3.02
N THR A 32 6.84 2.32 3.68
CA THR A 32 6.76 1.78 5.03
C THR A 32 7.25 2.83 6.03
N ALA A 33 6.79 2.73 7.27
CA ALA A 33 7.25 3.57 8.37
C ALA A 33 7.69 2.69 9.55
N GLU A 34 8.94 2.87 9.99
CA GLU A 34 9.53 2.12 11.09
C GLU A 34 10.24 3.07 12.06
N LYS A 35 10.30 2.71 13.35
CA LYS A 35 11.08 3.50 14.32
C LYS A 35 12.56 3.29 14.09
N SER A 36 13.34 4.36 14.24
CA SER A 36 14.80 4.24 14.23
C SER A 36 15.28 3.38 15.39
N ALA A 37 16.19 2.45 15.13
CA ALA A 37 16.80 1.61 16.17
C ALA A 37 17.72 2.42 17.12
N GLY A 38 18.10 3.65 16.74
CA GLY A 38 18.96 4.52 17.52
C GLY A 38 18.24 5.53 18.40
N ASP A 39 16.97 5.85 18.09
CA ASP A 39 16.18 6.86 18.79
C ASP A 39 14.68 6.62 18.60
N ASP A 40 13.89 6.65 19.69
CA ASP A 40 12.45 6.37 19.68
C ASP A 40 11.59 7.48 19.06
N LYS A 41 12.19 8.62 18.70
CA LYS A 41 11.50 9.81 18.21
C LYS A 41 11.73 10.10 16.74
N THR A 42 12.61 9.36 16.09
CA THR A 42 12.81 9.43 14.65
C THR A 42 12.07 8.28 13.97
N VAL A 43 11.20 8.62 13.03
CA VAL A 43 10.54 7.64 12.15
C VAL A 43 11.24 7.63 10.80
N ILE A 44 11.61 6.44 10.37
CA ILE A 44 12.24 6.18 9.07
C ILE A 44 11.15 5.78 8.10
N ILE A 45 11.04 6.54 7.00
CA ILE A 45 10.14 6.24 5.90
C ILE A 45 10.95 5.69 4.74
N THR A 46 10.61 4.48 4.30
CA THR A 46 11.29 3.80 3.20
C THR A 46 10.33 3.49 2.08
N THR A 47 10.73 3.73 0.83
CA THR A 47 9.92 3.40 -0.35
C THR A 47 9.76 1.90 -0.54
N VAL A 48 8.54 1.46 -0.83
CA VAL A 48 8.19 0.07 -1.11
C VAL A 48 7.75 -0.04 -2.57
N ASP A 49 8.37 -0.96 -3.30
CA ASP A 49 7.98 -1.23 -4.69
C ASP A 49 6.64 -1.98 -4.75
N PRO A 50 5.77 -1.67 -5.73
CA PRO A 50 4.47 -2.35 -5.88
C PRO A 50 4.55 -3.87 -6.02
N LYS A 51 5.67 -4.37 -6.58
CA LYS A 51 5.92 -5.81 -6.79
C LYS A 51 6.11 -6.57 -5.47
N ASP A 52 6.57 -5.88 -4.42
CA ASP A 52 6.91 -6.45 -3.12
C ASP A 52 5.73 -6.34 -2.13
N LEU A 53 4.64 -5.66 -2.52
CA LEU A 53 3.45 -5.47 -1.67
C LEU A 53 2.74 -6.78 -1.32
N GLY A 54 2.81 -7.79 -2.18
CA GLY A 54 2.13 -9.07 -1.97
C GLY A 54 2.71 -9.89 -0.80
N GLU A 55 3.98 -9.66 -0.46
CA GLU A 55 4.69 -10.35 0.62
C GLU A 55 4.99 -9.42 1.80
N PHE A 56 4.54 -8.16 1.72
CA PHE A 56 4.83 -7.14 2.72
C PHE A 56 3.96 -7.33 3.98
N GLU A 57 4.62 -7.56 5.11
CA GLU A 57 4.00 -7.58 6.43
C GLU A 57 4.39 -6.31 7.20
N GLY A 58 3.42 -5.42 7.46
CA GLY A 58 3.67 -4.22 8.24
C GLY A 58 2.70 -3.07 7.98
N LEU A 59 3.07 -1.88 8.44
CA LEU A 59 2.34 -0.64 8.17
C LEU A 59 2.73 -0.10 6.81
N LEU A 60 1.76 -0.07 5.89
CA LEU A 60 1.92 0.49 4.56
C LEU A 60 1.22 1.83 4.47
N PHE A 61 1.86 2.80 3.82
CA PHE A 61 1.28 4.10 3.55
C PHE A 61 1.37 4.41 2.06
N GLN A 62 0.34 5.04 1.52
CA GLN A 62 0.36 5.66 0.21
C GLN A 62 0.64 7.16 0.35
N ILE A 63 1.58 7.66 -0.43
CA ILE A 63 1.90 9.08 -0.47
C ILE A 63 0.87 9.82 -1.33
N ASP A 64 0.28 10.86 -0.77
CA ASP A 64 -0.39 11.91 -1.52
C ASP A 64 0.34 13.23 -1.26
N ILE A 65 0.31 14.12 -2.24
CA ILE A 65 0.99 15.42 -2.15
C ILE A 65 -0.06 16.48 -2.40
N ASN A 66 -0.23 17.43 -1.50
CA ASN A 66 -1.06 18.59 -1.71
C ASN A 66 -0.16 19.77 -2.04
N GLU A 67 -0.05 20.06 -3.34
CA GLU A 67 0.84 21.10 -3.88
C GLU A 67 0.36 22.53 -3.56
N GLU A 68 -0.93 22.72 -3.25
CA GLU A 68 -1.47 24.03 -2.89
C GLU A 68 -1.03 24.45 -1.48
N GLU A 69 -0.87 23.47 -0.59
CA GLU A 69 -0.51 23.68 0.82
C GLU A 69 0.92 23.24 1.16
N ASP A 70 1.70 22.76 0.19
CA ASP A 70 3.05 22.18 0.36
C ASP A 70 3.08 21.06 1.43
N LEU A 71 2.06 20.19 1.39
CA LEU A 71 1.81 19.11 2.35
C LEU A 71 2.07 17.74 1.72
N VAL A 72 2.75 16.86 2.46
CA VAL A 72 2.89 15.44 2.13
C VAL A 72 1.97 14.65 3.06
N ILE A 73 1.00 13.95 2.49
CA ILE A 73 0.00 13.18 3.21
C ILE A 73 0.35 11.70 3.12
N LEU A 74 0.49 11.03 4.27
CA LEU A 74 0.74 9.60 4.37
C LEU A 74 -0.55 8.90 4.77
N ARG A 75 -1.23 8.30 3.77
CA ARG A 75 -2.48 7.56 3.98
C ARG A 75 -2.20 6.11 4.31
N GLN A 76 -2.61 5.65 5.49
CA GLN A 76 -2.46 4.25 5.86
C GLN A 76 -3.30 3.36 4.93
N VAL A 77 -2.66 2.39 4.31
CA VAL A 77 -3.29 1.39 3.46
C VAL A 77 -3.47 0.12 4.28
N GLN A 78 -4.73 -0.23 4.57
CA GLN A 78 -5.04 -1.55 5.10
C GLN A 78 -5.18 -2.52 3.92
N MET A 79 -4.21 -3.41 3.76
CA MET A 79 -4.30 -4.49 2.79
C MET A 79 -5.28 -5.54 3.30
N PHE A 80 -6.52 -5.49 2.79
CA PHE A 80 -7.45 -6.61 2.93
C PHE A 80 -7.10 -7.65 1.87
N PHE A 81 -6.39 -8.70 2.28
CA PHE A 81 -6.31 -9.91 1.48
C PHE A 81 -7.69 -10.56 1.52
N TRP A 82 -8.53 -10.26 0.53
CA TRP A 82 -9.69 -11.11 0.27
C TRP A 82 -9.12 -12.43 -0.25
N PRO A 83 -9.31 -13.57 0.44
CA PRO A 83 -9.08 -14.85 -0.18
C PRO A 83 -10.15 -14.93 -1.26
N TRP A 84 -9.80 -14.54 -2.48
CA TRP A 84 -10.39 -15.22 -3.62
C TRP A 84 -9.85 -16.64 -3.42
N GLU A 85 -10.59 -17.49 -2.70
CA GLU A 85 -10.49 -18.92 -2.94
C GLU A 85 -10.58 -19.01 -4.46
N ASP A 86 -9.49 -19.49 -5.06
CA ASP A 86 -9.41 -19.75 -6.49
C ASP A 86 -10.57 -20.71 -6.76
N ASP A 87 -11.71 -20.15 -7.14
CA ASP A 87 -12.94 -20.87 -7.38
C ASP A 87 -12.69 -21.57 -8.73
N GLU A 88 -11.91 -22.65 -8.68
CA GLU A 88 -11.74 -23.67 -9.72
C GLU A 88 -13.09 -24.37 -10.05
N GLU A 89 -14.23 -23.75 -9.74
CA GLU A 89 -15.58 -24.25 -10.02
C GLU A 89 -16.23 -23.51 -11.20
N PHE A 90 -15.47 -23.26 -12.27
CA PHE A 90 -16.05 -22.91 -13.58
C PHE A 90 -15.40 -23.67 -14.76
N GLU A 91 -14.94 -24.91 -14.54
CA GLU A 91 -14.82 -25.88 -15.64
C GLU A 91 -16.20 -26.53 -15.89
N GLY A 92 -17.07 -25.87 -16.66
CA GLY A 92 -18.37 -26.48 -16.94
C GLY A 92 -19.40 -25.70 -17.75
N VAL A 93 -19.04 -24.60 -18.41
CA VAL A 93 -19.91 -24.11 -19.49
C VAL A 93 -19.55 -24.92 -20.73
N GLU A 94 -20.22 -26.06 -20.90
CA GLU A 94 -20.31 -26.74 -22.20
C GLU A 94 -20.68 -25.68 -23.25
N SER A 95 -19.78 -25.41 -24.19
CA SER A 95 -20.10 -24.69 -25.40
C SER A 95 -21.28 -25.41 -26.08
N PRO A 96 -22.41 -24.74 -26.36
CA PRO A 96 -23.42 -25.33 -27.22
C PRO A 96 -22.94 -25.20 -28.67
N GLU A 97 -21.97 -26.02 -29.05
CA GLU A 97 -21.69 -26.33 -30.44
C GLU A 97 -21.95 -27.83 -30.62
N ASP A 98 -22.72 -28.16 -31.66
CA ASP A 98 -23.12 -29.50 -32.12
C ASP A 98 -24.42 -30.12 -31.56
N GLU A 99 -25.57 -29.52 -31.89
CA GLU A 99 -26.66 -30.33 -32.46
C GLU A 99 -27.12 -29.80 -33.82
N ALA A 100 -26.67 -30.53 -34.84
CA ALA A 100 -27.38 -30.88 -36.06
C ALA A 100 -27.60 -29.78 -37.12
N ASP A 101 -26.57 -29.61 -37.95
CA ASP A 101 -26.79 -29.65 -39.39
C ASP A 101 -27.12 -31.11 -39.75
N LEU A 102 -28.40 -31.46 -39.95
CA LEU A 102 -28.85 -32.67 -40.68
C LEU A 102 -30.38 -32.65 -40.93
N ALA A 103 -30.72 -32.40 -42.20
CA ALA A 103 -31.98 -32.68 -42.93
C ALA A 103 -33.08 -31.60 -42.99
#